data_AF-A0A1C5UYX1-F1
#
_entry.id   AF-A0A1C5UYX1-F1
#
_cell.length_a   1.000
_cell.length_b   1.000
_cell.length_c   1.000
_cell.angle_alpha   90.00
_cell.angle_beta   90.00
_cell.angle_gamma   90.00
#
_symmetry.space_group_name_H-M   'P 1'
#
loop_
_entity.id
_entity.type
_entity.pdbx_description
1 polymer ?
#
loop_
_entity_poly.entity_id
_entity_poly.type
_entity_poly.pdbx_seq_one_letter_code
_entity_poly.pdbx_strand_id
1 'polypeptide(L)'
;MKINEQWEELKERSHANIQSERGILKRQTHSIQTEGHFGDIKENENFRRFNYRSADKVYKEFMLYAIGRNINKYHRFLYEKLRKFEGKTA
;
A
#
# COMPACT_ATOMS: atom_id res chain seq x y z
N MET A 1 -4.96 39.68 -5.83
CA MET A 1 -4.84 38.23 -6.12
C MET A 1 -6.15 37.58 -5.72
N LYS A 2 -6.86 36.92 -6.63
CA LYS A 2 -8.14 36.26 -6.30
C LYS A 2 -7.81 34.95 -5.58
N ILE A 3 -7.98 34.94 -4.27
CA ILE A 3 -7.84 33.74 -3.43
C ILE A 3 -9.08 32.88 -3.69
N ASN A 4 -8.87 31.61 -4.02
CA ASN A 4 -9.95 30.64 -4.08
C ASN A 4 -10.23 30.16 -2.65
N GLU A 5 -11.11 30.86 -1.95
CA GLU A 5 -11.42 30.62 -0.53
C GLU A 5 -11.84 29.18 -0.26
N GLN A 6 -12.64 28.58 -1.17
CA GLN A 6 -13.05 27.19 -1.06
C GLN A 6 -11.86 26.22 -1.15
N TRP A 7 -10.87 26.53 -1.98
CA TRP A 7 -9.69 25.69 -2.12
C TRP A 7 -8.82 25.73 -0.87
N GLU A 8 -8.61 26.90 -0.27
CA GLU A 8 -7.86 27.02 0.99
C GLU A 8 -8.56 26.29 2.13
N GLU A 9 -9.89 26.40 2.25
CA GLU A 9 -10.65 25.67 3.27
C GLU A 9 -10.51 24.15 3.11
N LEU A 10 -10.64 23.63 1.89
CA LEU A 10 -10.46 22.20 1.61
C LEU A 10 -9.05 21.72 1.92
N LYS A 11 -8.04 22.55 1.62
CA LYS A 11 -6.64 22.26 1.89
C LYS A 11 -6.34 22.24 3.39
N GLU A 12 -6.82 23.22 4.15
CA GLU A 12 -6.67 23.25 5.61
C GLU A 12 -7.36 22.05 6.26
N ARG A 13 -8.60 21.74 5.84
CA ARG A 13 -9.33 20.57 6.34
C ARG A 13 -8.60 19.27 6.04
N SER A 14 -8.05 19.12 4.83
CA SER A 14 -7.23 17.97 4.46
C SER A 14 -5.97 17.87 5.31
N HIS A 15 -5.29 19.00 5.53
CA HIS A 15 -4.08 19.04 6.35
C HIS A 15 -4.36 18.66 7.80
N ALA A 16 -5.41 19.21 8.41
CA ALA A 16 -5.85 18.86 9.75
C ALA A 16 -6.19 17.36 9.86
N ASN A 17 -6.89 16.81 8.87
CA ASN A 17 -7.21 15.38 8.84
C ASN A 17 -5.97 14.49 8.80
N ILE A 18 -4.97 14.85 7.98
CA ILE A 18 -3.74 14.08 7.80
C ILE A 18 -2.83 14.14 9.03
N GLN A 19 -2.85 15.26 9.76
CA GLN A 19 -2.04 15.47 10.97
C GLN A 19 -2.74 15.03 12.26
N SER A 20 -4.05 14.76 12.22
CA SER A 20 -4.76 14.16 13.36
C SER A 20 -4.14 12.81 13.73
N GLU A 21 -4.26 12.38 15.00
CA GLU A 21 -3.79 11.06 15.46
C GLU A 21 -4.32 9.92 14.58
N ARG A 22 -5.61 10.01 14.20
CA ARG A 22 -6.24 9.05 13.29
C ARG A 22 -5.61 9.09 11.90
N GLY A 23 -5.29 10.27 11.39
CA GLY A 23 -4.61 10.46 10.10
C GLY A 23 -3.20 9.87 10.10
N ILE A 24 -2.44 10.13 11.15
CA ILE A 24 -1.09 9.59 11.37
C ILE A 24 -1.13 8.06 11.41
N LEU A 25 -2.05 7.47 12.19
CA LEU A 25 -2.20 6.02 12.28
C LEU A 25 -2.52 5.38 10.92
N LYS A 26 -3.44 5.99 10.16
CA LYS A 26 -3.79 5.53 8.81
C LYS A 26 -2.60 5.59 7.86
N ARG A 27 -1.80 6.66 7.91
CA ARG A 27 -0.58 6.81 7.10
C ARG A 27 0.46 5.74 7.42
N GLN A 28 0.73 5.51 8.70
CA GLN A 28 1.65 4.45 9.12
C GLN A 28 1.16 3.08 8.64
N THR A 29 -0.14 2.80 8.80
CA THR A 29 -0.75 1.55 8.32
C THR A 29 -0.62 1.40 6.81
N HIS A 30 -0.88 2.47 6.04
CA HIS A 30 -0.74 2.46 4.57
C HIS A 30 0.70 2.18 4.14
N SER A 31 1.68 2.77 4.83
CA SER A 31 3.10 2.53 4.53
C SER A 31 3.52 1.09 4.81
N ILE A 32 3.06 0.52 5.92
CA ILE A 32 3.37 -0.87 6.32
C ILE A 32 2.67 -1.89 5.42
N GLN A 33 1.39 -1.67 5.12
CA GLN A 33 0.57 -2.63 4.39
C GLN A 33 0.65 -2.37 2.89
N THR A 34 0.13 -1.25 2.41
CA THR A 34 -0.11 -1.02 0.98
C THR A 34 1.18 -0.70 0.22
N GLU A 35 1.99 0.25 0.70
CA GLU A 35 3.18 0.72 -0.03
C GLU A 35 4.24 -0.37 -0.14
N GLY A 36 4.54 -1.07 0.96
CA GLY A 36 5.46 -2.21 0.94
C GLY A 36 5.01 -3.28 -0.05
N HIS A 37 3.69 -3.55 -0.13
CA HIS A 37 3.18 -4.50 -1.10
C HIS A 37 3.45 -4.05 -2.53
N PHE A 38 3.13 -2.80 -2.88
CA PHE A 38 3.40 -2.27 -4.22
C PHE A 38 4.88 -2.24 -4.59
N GLY A 39 5.78 -2.00 -3.62
CA GLY A 39 7.23 -2.08 -3.83
C GLY A 39 7.65 -3.48 -4.28
N ASP A 40 7.16 -4.52 -3.59
CA ASP A 40 7.45 -5.90 -3.96
C ASP A 40 6.92 -6.25 -5.37
N ILE A 41 5.66 -5.90 -5.68
CA ILE A 41 5.06 -6.20 -6.99
C ILE A 41 5.88 -5.57 -8.12
N LYS A 42 6.19 -4.28 -7.95
CA LYS A 42 6.74 -3.46 -9.04
C LYS A 42 8.25 -3.63 -9.19
N GLU A 43 9.00 -3.43 -8.10
CA GLU A 43 10.47 -3.44 -8.15
C GLU A 43 11.04 -4.85 -7.96
N ASN A 44 10.59 -5.59 -6.94
CA ASN A 44 11.20 -6.89 -6.62
C ASN A 44 10.77 -7.99 -7.60
N GLU A 45 9.53 -7.93 -8.09
CA GLU A 45 8.96 -8.95 -8.98
C GLU A 45 8.82 -8.47 -10.43
N ASN A 46 9.22 -7.23 -10.73
CA ASN A 46 9.20 -6.63 -12.07
C ASN A 46 7.83 -6.64 -12.77
N PHE A 47 6.73 -6.70 -12.02
CA PHE A 47 5.39 -6.67 -12.59
C PHE A 47 4.99 -5.22 -12.92
N ARG A 48 5.17 -4.83 -14.19
CA ARG A 48 4.91 -3.46 -14.68
C ARG A 48 3.57 -3.30 -15.38
N ARG A 49 3.04 -4.36 -15.99
CA ARG A 49 1.81 -4.32 -16.80
C ARG A 49 1.04 -5.62 -16.66
N PHE A 50 -0.28 -5.51 -16.58
CA PHE A 50 -1.19 -6.64 -16.73
C PHE A 50 -1.12 -7.18 -18.16
N ASN A 51 -1.22 -8.49 -18.29
CA ASN A 51 -1.26 -9.18 -19.57
C ASN A 51 -2.65 -9.05 -20.21
N TYR A 52 -3.71 -9.04 -19.39
CA TYR A 52 -5.07 -8.86 -19.87
C TYR A 52 -5.49 -7.39 -19.97
N ARG A 53 -6.55 -7.13 -20.76
CA ARG A 53 -7.02 -5.76 -21.08
C ARG A 53 -8.40 -5.43 -20.53
N SER A 54 -9.30 -6.40 -20.45
CA SER A 54 -10.63 -6.19 -19.88
C SER A 54 -10.58 -6.21 -18.35
N ALA A 55 -11.36 -5.34 -17.70
CA ALA A 55 -11.37 -5.21 -16.25
C ALA A 55 -11.56 -6.54 -15.50
N ASP A 56 -12.50 -7.39 -15.94
CA ASP A 56 -12.75 -8.71 -15.33
C ASP A 56 -11.51 -9.63 -15.39
N LYS A 57 -10.83 -9.67 -16.53
CA LYS A 57 -9.62 -10.49 -16.70
C LYS A 57 -8.42 -9.92 -15.93
N VAL A 58 -8.27 -8.59 -15.92
CA VAL A 58 -7.25 -7.90 -15.10
C VAL A 58 -7.47 -8.19 -13.62
N TYR A 59 -8.73 -8.17 -13.17
CA TYR A 59 -9.09 -8.51 -11.80
C TYR A 59 -8.67 -9.94 -11.45
N LYS A 60 -8.99 -10.92 -12.31
CA LYS A 60 -8.59 -12.32 -12.13
C LYS A 60 -7.07 -12.52 -12.12
N GLU A 61 -6.34 -11.84 -13.01
CA GLU A 61 -4.87 -11.84 -13.03
C GLU A 61 -4.30 -11.32 -11.71
N PHE A 62 -4.84 -10.21 -11.22
CA PHE A 62 -4.43 -9.63 -9.94
C PHE A 62 -4.79 -10.54 -8.74
N MET A 63 -5.94 -11.22 -8.78
CA MET A 63 -6.29 -12.20 -7.74
C MET A 63 -5.30 -13.36 -7.69
N LEU A 64 -4.93 -13.91 -8.85
CA LEU A 64 -3.95 -14.99 -8.94
C LEU A 64 -2.59 -14.56 -8.39
N TYR A 65 -2.16 -13.34 -8.76
CA TYR A 65 -0.97 -12.72 -8.19
C TYR A 65 -1.03 -12.63 -6.65
N ALA A 66 -2.13 -12.11 -6.10
CA ALA A 66 -2.29 -11.95 -4.66
C ALA A 66 -2.23 -13.29 -3.92
N ILE A 67 -2.82 -14.35 -4.48
CA ILE A 67 -2.75 -15.71 -3.92
C ILE A 67 -1.30 -16.21 -3.94
N GLY A 68 -0.62 -16.13 -5.08
CA GLY A 68 0.78 -16.57 -5.21
C GLY A 68 1.72 -15.85 -4.24
N ARG A 69 1.53 -14.54 -4.10
CA ARG A 69 2.25 -13.72 -3.12
C ARG A 69 2.00 -14.17 -1.68
N ASN A 70 0.75 -14.43 -1.31
CA ASN A 70 0.41 -14.89 0.05
C ASN A 70 1.05 -16.24 0.37
N ILE A 71 1.06 -17.18 -0.59
CA ILE A 71 1.72 -18.47 -0.47
C ILE A 71 3.24 -18.29 -0.29
N ASN A 72 3.88 -17.46 -1.12
CA ASN A 72 5.32 -17.18 -1.02
C ASN A 72 5.68 -16.52 0.32
N LYS A 73 4.86 -15.57 0.78
CA LYS A 73 5.04 -14.93 2.09
C LYS A 73 4.96 -15.96 3.22
N TYR A 74 3.95 -16.83 3.20
CA TYR A 74 3.80 -17.90 4.18
C TYR A 74 4.99 -18.86 4.17
N HIS A 75 5.43 -19.31 2.98
CA HIS A 75 6.62 -20.13 2.81
C HIS A 75 7.86 -19.45 3.42
N ARG A 76 8.08 -18.16 3.16
CA ARG A 76 9.21 -17.43 3.74
C ARG A 76 9.15 -17.31 5.26
N PHE A 77 7.95 -17.23 5.85
CA PHE A 77 7.79 -17.33 7.32
C PHE A 77 8.12 -18.72 7.84
N LEU A 78 7.65 -19.77 7.19
CA LEU A 78 7.90 -21.16 7.61
C LEU A 78 9.40 -21.52 7.64
N TYR A 79 10.16 -21.02 6.67
CA TYR A 79 11.60 -21.25 6.58
C TYR A 79 12.45 -20.14 7.22
N GLU A 80 11.85 -19.36 8.13
CA GLU A 80 12.52 -18.29 8.90
C GLU A 80 13.25 -17.22 8.06
N LYS A 81 12.94 -17.13 6.76
CA LYS A 81 13.46 -16.10 5.86
C LYS A 81 12.81 -14.74 6.12
N LEU A 82 11.62 -14.73 6.72
CA LEU A 82 10.94 -13.55 7.22
C LEU A 82 10.62 -13.75 8.70
N ARG A 83 10.75 -12.66 9.47
CA ARG A 83 10.38 -12.62 10.88
C ARG A 83 9.23 -11.66 11.10
N LYS A 84 8.45 -11.90 12.16
CA LYS A 84 7.45 -10.92 12.58
C LYS A 84 8.20 -9.67 13.04
N PHE A 85 7.66 -8.52 12.67
CA PHE A 85 8.19 -7.26 13.14
C PHE A 85 7.82 -7.10 14.62
N GLU A 86 8.82 -6.96 15.49
CA GLU A 86 8.63 -6.86 16.95
C GLU A 86 8.58 -5.41 17.46
N GLY A 87 8.56 -4.43 16.55
CA GLY A 87 8.68 -3.01 16.90
C GLY A 87 10.10 -2.48 16.67
N LYS A 88 10.24 -1.15 16.71
CA LYS A 88 11.57 -0.53 16.76
C LYS A 88 12.01 -0.52 18.22
N THR A 89 13.17 -1.09 18.53
CA THR A 89 13.86 -0.84 19.80
C THR A 89 14.27 0.63 19.84
N ALA A 90 14.02 1.28 20.98
CA ALA A 90 14.30 2.68 21.22
C ALA A 90 15.81 2.99 21.22
#